data_AF-A0A7C9KKE7-F1
#
_entry.id   AF-A0A7C9KKE7-F1
#
_cell.length_a   1.000
_cell.length_b   1.000
_cell.length_c   1.000
_cell.angle_alpha   90.00
_cell.angle_beta   90.00
_cell.angle_gamma   90.00
#
_symmetry.space_group_name_H-M   'P 1'
#
loop_
_entity.id
_entity.type
_entity.pdbx_description
1 polymer ?
#
loop_
_entity_poly.entity_id
_entity_poly.type
_entity_poly.pdbx_seq_one_letter_code
_entity_poly.pdbx_strand_id
1 'polypeptide(L)'
;MLAALKESEAAPSIPADCIRRLLTNLRLAKMPRVPSVRSLRKPVARAYQNLCIAGLLDPDEFGRCTLTSRGRRVLDDHPMGVDESVLEQFPEYLRYTQSYSPEPVTAEEPVHIVEPKAEYFEGLWAFHAGEALADNPYSADSVAHFEWKNGWSVASGS
;
A
#
# COMPACT_ATOMS: atom_id res chain seq x y z
N MET A 1 8.99 3.20 -3.38
CA MET A 1 8.53 2.82 -2.01
C MET A 1 9.27 3.56 -0.90
N LEU A 2 10.50 4.05 -1.13
CA LEU A 2 11.30 4.80 -0.14
C LEU A 2 10.53 5.89 0.64
N ALA A 3 9.69 6.68 -0.03
CA ALA A 3 8.92 7.73 0.64
C ALA A 3 7.95 7.19 1.70
N ALA A 4 7.32 6.03 1.48
CA ALA A 4 6.42 5.39 2.44
C ALA A 4 7.17 4.86 3.66
N LEU A 5 8.36 4.28 3.46
CA LEU A 5 9.22 3.84 4.56
C LEU A 5 9.68 5.01 5.42
N LYS A 6 10.16 6.10 4.81
CA LYS A 6 10.58 7.33 5.53
C LYS A 6 9.42 8.04 6.22
N GLU A 7 8.20 7.89 5.72
CA GLU A 7 7.01 8.38 6.42
C GLU A 7 6.74 7.56 7.68
N SER A 8 6.76 6.23 7.53
CA SER A 8 6.49 5.28 8.61
C SER A 8 7.62 5.15 9.63
N GLU A 9 8.81 5.66 9.28
CA GLU A 9 9.98 5.73 10.16
C GLU A 9 9.78 6.69 11.33
N ALA A 10 9.06 7.79 11.09
CA ALA A 10 8.85 8.86 12.08
C ALA A 10 7.68 8.55 13.02
N ALA A 11 6.61 7.96 12.49
CA ALA A 11 5.40 7.55 13.21
C ALA A 11 4.58 6.58 12.34
N PRO A 12 3.65 5.81 12.94
CA PRO A 12 2.68 5.02 12.18
C PRO A 12 1.94 5.90 11.17
N SER A 13 1.87 5.46 9.90
CA SER A 13 1.38 6.30 8.79
C SER A 13 0.45 5.58 7.84
N ILE A 14 -0.37 6.33 7.13
CA ILE A 14 -1.20 5.85 6.02
C ILE A 14 -0.74 6.46 4.69
N PRO A 15 -1.13 5.91 3.52
CA PRO A 15 -0.78 6.48 2.21
C PRO A 15 -1.06 7.97 2.06
N ALA A 16 -2.15 8.47 2.66
CA ALA A 16 -2.51 9.88 2.59
C ALA A 16 -1.46 10.80 3.25
N ASP A 17 -0.81 10.36 4.33
CA ASP A 17 0.26 11.10 4.99
C ASP A 17 1.48 11.21 4.10
N CYS A 18 1.87 10.09 3.49
CA CYS A 18 2.95 10.04 2.50
C CYS A 18 2.67 10.93 1.29
N ILE A 19 1.45 10.91 0.74
CA ILE A 19 1.04 11.81 -0.36
C ILE A 19 1.16 13.27 0.08
N ARG A 20 0.67 13.62 1.28
CA ARG A 20 0.75 14.98 1.81
C ARG A 20 2.19 15.45 1.91
N ARG A 21 3.08 14.64 2.48
CA ARG A 21 4.50 14.96 2.61
C ARG A 21 5.21 15.05 1.27
N LEU A 22 4.95 14.12 0.35
CA LEU A 22 5.50 14.15 -1.02
C LEU A 22 5.12 15.45 -1.73
N LEU A 23 3.85 15.84 -1.69
CA LEU A 23 3.39 17.08 -2.31
C LEU A 23 4.02 18.31 -1.65
N THR A 24 4.17 18.32 -0.32
CA THR A 24 4.89 19.38 0.40
C THR A 24 6.35 19.47 -0.07
N ASN A 25 7.06 18.35 -0.12
CA ASN A 25 8.46 18.31 -0.56
C ASN A 25 8.62 18.79 -2.01
N LEU A 26 7.75 18.35 -2.92
CA LEU A 26 7.80 18.75 -4.34
C LEU A 26 7.53 20.25 -4.53
N ARG A 27 6.63 20.82 -3.73
CA ARG A 27 6.38 22.27 -3.72
C ARG A 27 7.57 23.06 -3.18
N LEU A 28 8.17 22.60 -2.08
CA LEU A 28 9.37 23.21 -1.51
C LEU A 28 10.56 23.14 -2.47
N ALA A 29 10.71 22.03 -3.19
CA ALA A 29 11.71 21.85 -4.24
C ALA A 29 11.41 22.66 -5.52
N LYS A 30 10.30 23.41 -5.57
CA LYS A 30 9.86 24.21 -6.72
C LYS A 30 9.80 23.40 -8.02
N MET A 31 9.32 22.16 -7.93
CA MET A 31 9.19 21.31 -9.11
C MET A 31 8.23 21.93 -10.13
N PRO A 32 8.59 21.96 -11.42
CA PRO A 32 7.79 22.63 -12.46
C PRO A 32 6.43 21.97 -12.67
N ARG A 33 6.31 20.68 -12.32
CA ARG A 33 5.04 19.94 -12.35
C ARG A 33 4.88 19.13 -11.07
N VAL A 34 3.91 19.51 -10.26
CA VAL A 34 3.50 18.76 -9.08
C VAL A 34 2.33 17.85 -9.48
N PRO A 35 2.40 16.53 -9.26
CA PRO A 35 1.30 15.61 -9.53
C PRO A 35 0.08 15.95 -8.66
N SER A 36 -1.12 15.59 -9.13
CA SER A 36 -2.33 15.75 -8.33
C SER A 36 -2.42 14.66 -7.27
N VAL A 37 -3.12 14.94 -6.16
CA VAL A 37 -3.43 13.95 -5.11
C VAL A 37 -4.02 12.69 -5.76
N ARG A 38 -5.02 12.86 -6.64
CA ARG A 38 -5.68 11.77 -7.36
C ARG A 38 -4.70 10.88 -8.13
N SER A 39 -3.71 11.48 -8.79
CA SER A 39 -2.70 10.71 -9.55
C SER A 39 -1.72 9.93 -8.66
N LEU A 40 -1.55 10.34 -7.40
CA LEU A 40 -0.66 9.68 -6.45
C LEU A 40 -1.34 8.60 -5.60
N ARG A 41 -2.68 8.60 -5.49
CA ARG A 41 -3.43 7.64 -4.65
C ARG A 41 -3.03 6.20 -4.93
N LYS A 42 -3.22 5.73 -6.16
CA LYS A 42 -2.96 4.34 -6.54
C LYS A 42 -1.48 3.93 -6.44
N PRO A 43 -0.51 4.73 -6.96
CA PRO A 43 0.90 4.38 -6.81
C PRO A 43 1.37 4.31 -5.35
N VAL A 44 0.93 5.23 -4.49
CA VAL A 44 1.34 5.24 -3.09
C VAL A 44 0.66 4.12 -2.31
N ALA A 45 -0.62 3.86 -2.53
CA ALA A 45 -1.30 2.73 -1.91
C ALA A 45 -0.64 1.39 -2.27
N ARG A 46 -0.35 1.15 -3.56
CA ARG A 46 0.38 -0.05 -4.00
C ARG A 46 1.77 -0.14 -3.36
N ALA A 47 2.46 0.98 -3.20
CA ALA A 47 3.75 0.99 -2.51
C ALA A 47 3.62 0.55 -1.04
N TYR A 48 2.61 1.04 -0.30
CA TYR A 48 2.36 0.58 1.08
C TYR A 48 2.02 -0.90 1.12
N GLN A 49 1.14 -1.37 0.24
CA GLN A 49 0.76 -2.78 0.17
C GLN A 49 1.97 -3.69 -0.08
N ASN A 50 2.76 -3.39 -1.11
CA ASN A 50 3.97 -4.16 -1.44
C ASN A 50 4.95 -4.21 -0.25
N LEU A 51 5.09 -3.10 0.48
CA LEU A 51 5.92 -3.04 1.68
C LEU A 51 5.36 -3.86 2.85
N CYS A 52 4.03 -3.89 3.04
CA CYS A 52 3.39 -4.74 4.05
C CYS A 52 3.57 -6.23 3.71
N ILE A 53 3.34 -6.61 2.45
CA ILE A 53 3.52 -7.98 1.96
C ILE A 53 4.97 -8.45 2.16
N ALA A 54 5.94 -7.58 1.88
CA ALA A 54 7.36 -7.87 2.11
C ALA A 54 7.77 -7.83 3.61
N GLY A 55 6.85 -7.50 4.51
CA GLY A 55 7.10 -7.40 5.96
C GLY A 55 8.00 -6.23 6.35
N LEU A 56 8.08 -5.19 5.52
CA LEU A 56 8.85 -3.97 5.79
C LEU A 56 8.00 -2.96 6.56
N LEU A 57 6.69 -3.00 6.36
CA LEU A 57 5.69 -2.29 7.14
C LEU A 57 4.76 -3.30 7.81
N ASP A 58 4.24 -2.94 8.98
CA ASP A 58 3.25 -3.71 9.70
C ASP A 58 1.98 -2.86 9.90
N PRO A 59 0.84 -3.22 9.27
CA PRO A 59 -0.41 -2.52 9.46
C PRO A 59 -1.04 -2.87 10.82
N ASP A 60 -1.49 -1.86 11.56
CA ASP A 60 -2.33 -2.05 12.73
C ASP A 60 -3.80 -2.32 12.37
N GLU A 61 -4.64 -2.53 13.38
CA GLU A 61 -6.08 -2.77 13.23
C GLU A 61 -6.84 -1.59 12.57
N PHE A 62 -6.22 -0.41 12.53
CA PHE A 62 -6.73 0.80 11.87
C PHE A 62 -6.02 1.08 10.53
N GLY A 63 -5.28 0.10 10.01
CA GLY A 63 -4.54 0.20 8.75
C GLY A 63 -3.34 1.15 8.79
N ARG A 64 -2.96 1.73 9.93
CA ARG A 64 -1.74 2.54 10.04
C ARG A 64 -0.54 1.61 10.02
N CYS A 65 0.40 1.94 9.15
CA CYS A 65 1.57 1.11 8.93
C CYS A 65 2.75 1.62 9.76
N THR A 66 3.35 0.74 10.55
CA THR A 66 4.56 1.01 11.34
C THR A 66 5.77 0.37 10.68
N LEU A 67 6.93 1.05 10.71
CA LEU A 67 8.17 0.48 10.19
C LEU A 67 8.65 -0.71 11.03
N THR A 68 8.87 -1.86 10.41
CA THR A 68 9.38 -3.05 11.11
C THR A 68 10.89 -2.99 11.32
N SER A 69 11.43 -3.88 12.17
CA SER A 69 12.89 -4.05 12.31
C SER A 69 13.57 -4.49 11.00
N ARG A 70 12.84 -5.17 10.10
CA ARG A 70 13.32 -5.50 8.76
C ARG A 70 13.27 -4.26 7.86
N GLY A 71 12.17 -3.52 7.86
CA GLY A 71 12.02 -2.27 7.12
C GLY A 71 13.11 -1.26 7.46
N ARG A 72 13.48 -1.15 8.74
CA ARG A 72 14.60 -0.32 9.20
C ARG A 72 15.92 -0.73 8.53
N ARG A 73 16.28 -2.01 8.58
CA ARG A 73 17.51 -2.51 7.94
C ARG A 73 17.53 -2.24 6.44
N VAL A 74 16.41 -2.50 5.75
CA VAL A 74 16.29 -2.19 4.31
C VAL A 74 16.48 -0.70 4.04
N LEU A 75 15.95 0.18 4.89
CA LEU A 75 16.15 1.63 4.76
C LEU A 75 17.63 2.02 4.93
N ASP A 76 18.31 1.41 5.90
CA ASP A 76 19.73 1.64 6.19
C ASP A 76 20.64 1.13 5.06
N ASP A 77 20.33 -0.04 4.51
CA ASP A 77 21.08 -0.68 3.40
C ASP A 77 20.79 -0.02 2.04
N HIS A 78 19.60 0.58 1.87
CA HIS A 78 19.14 1.20 0.62
C HIS A 78 18.68 2.65 0.81
N PRO A 79 19.56 3.57 1.26
CA PRO A 79 19.16 4.93 1.65
C PRO A 79 18.65 5.78 0.47
N MET A 80 19.04 5.41 -0.76
CA MET A 80 18.73 6.12 -2.01
C MET A 80 17.51 5.58 -2.76
N GLY A 81 17.05 4.36 -2.47
CA GLY A 81 15.95 3.79 -3.24
C GLY A 81 15.53 2.40 -2.78
N VAL A 82 14.23 2.27 -2.50
CA VAL A 82 13.56 0.97 -2.33
C VAL A 82 12.48 0.88 -3.41
N ASP A 83 12.62 -0.12 -4.26
CA ASP A 83 11.72 -0.50 -5.36
C ASP A 83 11.47 -2.01 -5.36
N GLU A 84 10.75 -2.51 -6.37
CA GLU A 84 10.34 -3.91 -6.47
C GLU A 84 11.54 -4.88 -6.51
N SER A 85 12.69 -4.51 -7.06
CA SER A 85 13.88 -5.37 -7.10
C SER A 85 14.48 -5.65 -5.71
N VAL A 86 14.30 -4.71 -4.78
CA VAL A 86 14.65 -4.93 -3.36
C VAL A 86 13.66 -5.90 -2.72
N LEU A 87 12.38 -5.79 -3.09
CA LEU A 87 11.33 -6.64 -2.52
C LEU A 87 11.38 -8.09 -3.04
N GLU A 88 11.85 -8.30 -4.27
CA GLU A 88 12.06 -9.62 -4.88
C GLU A 88 13.05 -10.50 -4.11
N GLN A 89 13.78 -9.95 -3.15
CA GLN A 89 14.66 -10.72 -2.26
C GLN A 89 13.89 -11.42 -1.13
N PHE A 90 12.62 -11.05 -0.90
CA PHE A 90 11.79 -11.60 0.17
C PHE A 90 10.86 -12.70 -0.36
N PRO A 91 10.94 -13.94 0.17
CA PRO A 91 10.13 -15.07 -0.29
C PRO A 91 8.61 -14.82 -0.25
N GLU A 92 8.12 -14.08 0.75
CA GLU A 92 6.73 -13.67 0.91
C GLU A 92 6.25 -12.78 -0.25
N TYR A 93 7.09 -11.83 -0.68
CA TYR A 93 6.77 -10.95 -1.80
C TYR A 93 6.82 -11.70 -3.14
N LEU A 94 7.77 -12.63 -3.30
CA LEU A 94 7.82 -13.51 -4.48
C LEU A 94 6.60 -14.42 -4.60
N ARG A 95 6.11 -14.99 -3.47
CA ARG A 95 4.88 -15.79 -3.48
C ARG A 95 3.67 -14.95 -3.89
N TYR A 96 3.59 -13.72 -3.39
CA TYR A 96 2.54 -12.79 -3.78
C TYR A 96 2.57 -12.50 -5.29
N THR A 97 3.72 -12.15 -5.86
CA THR A 97 3.81 -11.86 -7.31
C THR A 97 3.52 -13.09 -8.18
N GLN A 98 3.92 -14.28 -7.75
CA GLN A 98 3.63 -15.54 -8.44
C GLN A 98 2.15 -15.92 -8.40
N SER A 99 1.45 -15.64 -7.30
CA SER A 99 0.02 -15.90 -7.14
C SER A 99 -0.86 -15.02 -8.05
N TYR A 100 -0.30 -13.92 -8.57
CA TYR A 100 -0.94 -13.02 -9.53
C TYR A 100 -0.54 -13.28 -10.99
N SER A 101 0.32 -14.28 -11.26
CA SER A 101 0.60 -14.70 -12.63
C SER A 101 -0.59 -15.49 -13.19
N PRO A 102 -1.19 -15.10 -14.33
CA PRO A 102 -2.25 -15.87 -14.98
C PRO A 102 -1.63 -17.09 -15.68
N GLU A 103 -1.09 -18.03 -14.91
CA GLU A 103 -0.68 -19.35 -15.39
C GLU A 103 -1.77 -20.38 -15.01
N PRO A 104 -2.03 -21.38 -15.88
CA PRO A 104 -3.20 -22.23 -15.77
C PRO A 104 -3.13 -23.09 -14.51
N VAL A 105 -4.20 -23.06 -13.73
CA VAL A 105 -4.43 -23.88 -12.53
C VAL A 105 -4.21 -25.35 -12.89
N THR A 106 -3.08 -25.92 -12.47
CA THR A 106 -2.92 -27.36 -12.38
C THR A 106 -3.32 -27.79 -10.98
N ALA A 107 -4.23 -28.75 -10.94
CA ALA A 107 -4.91 -29.22 -9.74
C ALA A 107 -3.91 -29.81 -8.75
N GLU A 108 -3.74 -29.15 -7.60
CA GLU A 108 -3.50 -29.71 -6.26
C GLU A 108 -3.37 -28.51 -5.30
N GLU A 109 -4.48 -28.14 -4.68
CA GLU A 109 -4.60 -26.97 -3.81
C GLU A 109 -3.73 -27.08 -2.54
N PRO A 110 -2.98 -26.03 -2.18
CA PRO A 110 -2.74 -25.66 -0.80
C PRO A 110 -3.67 -24.52 -0.38
N VAL A 111 -4.14 -24.58 0.86
CA VAL A 111 -5.00 -23.59 1.54
C VAL A 111 -4.64 -22.16 1.13
N HIS A 112 -5.52 -21.53 0.34
CA HIS A 112 -5.45 -20.09 0.09
C HIS A 112 -5.70 -19.37 1.43
N ILE A 113 -4.62 -18.93 2.08
CA ILE A 113 -4.70 -17.77 2.94
C ILE A 113 -5.14 -16.65 1.99
N VAL A 114 -6.43 -16.30 2.01
CA VAL A 114 -6.94 -15.16 1.25
C VAL A 114 -6.41 -13.93 1.97
N GLU A 115 -5.16 -13.57 1.69
CA GLU A 115 -4.58 -12.32 2.16
C GLU A 115 -5.47 -11.17 1.63
N PRO A 116 -5.77 -10.15 2.45
CA PRO A 116 -6.64 -9.08 2.02
C PRO A 116 -6.03 -8.40 0.79
N LYS A 117 -6.85 -8.20 -0.25
CA LYS A 117 -6.40 -7.63 -1.52
C LYS A 117 -5.97 -6.17 -1.35
N ALA A 118 -5.18 -5.67 -2.30
CA ALA A 118 -4.70 -4.28 -2.33
C ALA A 118 -5.83 -3.28 -2.08
N GLU A 119 -6.95 -3.52 -2.76
CA GLU A 119 -8.11 -2.67 -2.75
C GLU A 119 -8.78 -2.65 -1.37
N TYR A 120 -8.77 -3.76 -0.63
CA TYR A 120 -9.28 -3.80 0.76
C TYR A 120 -8.51 -2.84 1.67
N PHE A 121 -7.18 -2.87 1.63
CA PHE A 121 -6.38 -1.92 2.41
C PHE A 121 -6.57 -0.47 1.92
N GLU A 122 -6.72 -0.25 0.61
CA GLU A 122 -7.08 1.07 0.08
C GLU A 122 -8.39 1.60 0.64
N GLY A 123 -9.38 0.74 0.83
CA GLY A 123 -10.66 1.08 1.47
C GLY A 123 -10.50 1.51 2.92
N LEU A 124 -9.79 0.70 3.71
CA LEU A 124 -9.46 1.00 5.11
C LEU A 124 -8.77 2.37 5.22
N TRP A 125 -7.73 2.58 4.41
CA TRP A 125 -6.94 3.82 4.39
C TRP A 125 -7.76 5.03 3.95
N ALA A 126 -8.67 4.86 2.99
CA ALA A 126 -9.51 5.94 2.50
C ALA A 126 -10.44 6.50 3.60
N PHE A 127 -11.05 5.63 4.41
CA PHE A 127 -11.85 6.08 5.54
C PHE A 127 -11.02 6.91 6.54
N HIS A 128 -9.84 6.42 6.93
CA HIS A 128 -8.97 7.14 7.86
C HIS A 128 -8.37 8.42 7.27
N ALA A 129 -8.31 8.52 5.93
CA ALA A 129 -7.97 9.75 5.22
C ALA A 129 -9.15 10.74 5.12
N GLY A 130 -10.35 10.40 5.61
CA GLY A 130 -11.56 11.22 5.57
C GLY A 130 -12.29 11.17 4.22
N GLU A 131 -12.00 10.19 3.38
CA GLU A 131 -12.70 9.99 2.10
C GLU A 131 -14.06 9.33 2.30
N ALA A 132 -15.05 9.76 1.53
CA ALA A 132 -16.39 9.18 1.57
C ALA A 132 -16.44 7.88 0.74
N LEU A 133 -17.44 7.04 1.01
CA LEU A 133 -17.68 5.83 0.22
C LEU A 133 -17.85 6.14 -1.29
N ALA A 134 -18.41 7.31 -1.62
CA ALA A 134 -18.58 7.78 -2.99
C ALA A 134 -17.24 8.14 -3.69
N ASP A 135 -16.14 8.29 -2.94
CA ASP A 135 -14.80 8.55 -3.47
C ASP A 135 -14.04 7.26 -3.87
N ASN A 136 -14.73 6.12 -3.82
CA ASN A 136 -14.23 4.85 -4.34
C ASN A 136 -13.79 5.04 -5.81
N PRO A 137 -12.50 4.83 -6.13
CA PRO A 137 -11.99 5.10 -7.47
C PRO A 137 -12.35 4.01 -8.50
N TYR A 138 -12.92 2.90 -8.06
CA TYR A 138 -13.24 1.74 -8.88
C TYR A 138 -14.69 1.74 -9.37
N SER A 139 -14.91 1.23 -10.58
CA SER A 139 -16.25 1.08 -11.15
C SER A 139 -17.11 0.14 -10.30
N ALA A 140 -18.38 0.49 -10.08
CA ALA A 140 -19.30 -0.23 -9.21
C ALA A 140 -19.37 -1.75 -9.44
N ASP A 141 -19.24 -2.19 -10.70
CA ASP A 141 -19.36 -3.60 -11.08
C ASP A 141 -18.03 -4.38 -11.01
N SER A 142 -16.97 -3.81 -10.42
CA SER A 142 -15.65 -4.46 -10.34
C SER A 142 -15.39 -5.12 -8.99
N VAL A 143 -14.66 -6.23 -8.99
CA VAL A 143 -14.16 -6.86 -7.74
C VAL A 143 -13.38 -5.84 -6.90
N ALA A 144 -12.56 -5.01 -7.55
CA ALA A 144 -11.83 -3.92 -6.90
C ALA A 144 -12.75 -2.95 -6.13
N HIS A 145 -13.92 -2.62 -6.68
CA HIS A 145 -14.90 -1.78 -5.99
C HIS A 145 -15.46 -2.47 -4.75
N PHE A 146 -15.78 -3.76 -4.83
CA PHE A 146 -16.27 -4.53 -3.68
C PHE A 146 -15.22 -4.62 -2.57
N GLU A 147 -13.98 -4.94 -2.90
CA GLU A 147 -12.89 -5.09 -1.93
C GLU A 147 -12.57 -3.76 -1.25
N TRP A 148 -12.49 -2.67 -2.01
CA TRP A 148 -12.33 -1.33 -1.47
C TRP A 148 -13.47 -0.93 -0.56
N LYS A 149 -14.72 -1.20 -0.97
CA LYS A 149 -15.89 -0.93 -0.14
C LYS A 149 -15.85 -1.73 1.16
N ASN A 150 -15.45 -3.00 1.11
CA ASN A 150 -15.34 -3.85 2.29
C ASN A 150 -14.32 -3.28 3.29
N GLY A 151 -13.15 -2.86 2.80
CA GLY A 151 -12.16 -2.20 3.65
C GLY A 151 -12.67 -0.91 4.28
N TRP A 152 -13.33 -0.06 3.49
CA TRP A 152 -13.90 1.20 3.98
C TRP A 152 -14.97 0.94 5.06
N SER A 153 -15.88 -0.03 4.83
CA SER A 153 -16.94 -0.41 5.76
C SER A 153 -16.39 -0.96 7.08
N VAL A 154 -15.33 -1.78 7.03
CA VAL A 154 -14.66 -2.27 8.25
C VAL A 154 -14.10 -1.11 9.05
N ALA A 155 -13.42 -0.16 8.41
CA ALA A 155 -12.87 1.02 9.09
C ALA A 155 -13.96 1.93 9.67
N SER A 156 -15.12 2.03 9.01
CA SER A 156 -16.24 2.86 9.46
C SER A 156 -17.12 2.22 10.54
N GLY A 157 -16.90 0.93 10.86
CA GLY A 157 -17.74 0.16 11.78
C GLY A 157 -19.17 -0.05 11.26
N SER A 158 -19.36 -0.12 9.94
CA SER A 158 -20.66 -0.20 9.25
C SER A 158 -20.97 -1.59 8.69
#